data_AF-A0A9D3RR83-F1
#
_entry.id   AF-A0A9D3RR83-F1
#
_cell.length_a   1.000
_cell.length_b   1.000
_cell.length_c   1.000
_cell.angle_alpha   90.00
_cell.angle_beta   90.00
_cell.angle_gamma   90.00
#
_symmetry.space_group_name_H-M   'P 1'
#
loop_
_entity.id
_entity.type
_entity.pdbx_description
1 polymer ?
#
loop_
_entity_poly.entity_id
_entity_poly.type
_entity_poly.pdbx_seq_one_letter_code
_entity_poly.pdbx_strand_id
1 'polypeptide(L)'
;MNNAKLFSDEAANIYERAIGTLLKKNMLLYFSFADYEESRMKHEKVHSVYNRLLAMDDIDPTLVYIQYMKFARRAEGIKSGRTIFKKAREDMRTRHHVYVSAALMEYYCSKDKSVAFKIFELGLKKYGDIPEYILAYIDYLSHLNEDNNTRVLFERVLTSGSLSPDKSGEIWARFLAFESNIGDLASILKVERRRFTAFREEYEGKETALLVDRYKFMDLYPCSSSELKALGYKDVSRAKLAALIPETVVTPSAPAQKDEADRKPEYPKPDTNQMIPFQPRHLAPPGLHPVPGGVFPVPPAAVILMKLLPPPTCFTGPFVQVDELLESFRRCGPDPAPAVELITGRQPELASEGNGPLDHGAIIGKSLKRPNADSDEEEEKGAVAPPCTTSTGPASRRGSGPGPDTRPTLQGPLSFEESASSGHAAPHTGNLATAERKPTNGGRRRGRVTPRSNGTFPNRKRP
;
A
#
# COMPACT_ATOMS: atom_id res chain seq x y z
N MET A 1 -20.74 -46.33 31.68
CA MET A 1 -21.11 -44.93 31.39
C MET A 1 -19.97 -44.30 30.60
N ASN A 2 -20.26 -43.54 29.55
CA ASN A 2 -19.23 -42.97 28.69
C ASN A 2 -18.70 -41.67 29.31
N ASN A 3 -17.62 -41.76 30.12
CA ASN A 3 -17.05 -40.65 30.89
C ASN A 3 -16.77 -39.40 30.04
N ALA A 4 -16.44 -39.56 28.76
CA ALA A 4 -16.23 -38.46 27.83
C ALA A 4 -17.49 -37.59 27.62
N LYS A 5 -18.68 -38.20 27.57
CA LYS A 5 -19.94 -37.47 27.45
C LYS A 5 -20.24 -36.66 28.73
N LEU A 6 -19.96 -37.25 29.90
CA LEU A 6 -20.14 -36.59 31.20
C LEU A 6 -19.26 -35.33 31.31
N PHE A 7 -17.97 -35.43 31.01
CA PHE A 7 -17.07 -34.27 31.03
C PHE A 7 -17.44 -33.21 30.00
N SER A 8 -17.95 -33.62 28.83
CA SER A 8 -18.44 -32.68 27.82
C SER A 8 -19.70 -31.93 28.26
N ASP A 9 -20.64 -32.61 28.91
CA ASP A 9 -21.82 -31.95 29.48
C ASP A 9 -21.43 -31.03 30.66
N GLU A 10 -20.46 -31.44 31.48
CA GLU A 10 -19.98 -30.63 32.60
C GLU A 10 -19.25 -29.36 32.13
N ALA A 11 -18.46 -29.44 31.05
CA ALA A 11 -17.83 -28.26 30.46
C ALA A 11 -18.87 -27.24 29.98
N ALA A 12 -19.97 -27.68 29.36
CA ALA A 12 -21.09 -26.80 29.01
C ALA A 12 -21.77 -26.18 30.25
N ASN A 13 -21.92 -26.94 31.33
CA ASN A 13 -22.46 -26.43 32.59
C ASN A 13 -21.59 -25.33 33.21
N ILE A 14 -20.26 -25.43 33.10
CA ILE A 14 -19.34 -24.39 33.58
C ILE A 14 -19.59 -23.08 32.83
N TYR A 15 -19.75 -23.14 31.50
CA TYR A 15 -20.11 -21.96 30.71
C TYR A 15 -21.46 -21.38 31.12
N GLU A 16 -22.51 -22.21 31.23
CA GLU A 16 -23.84 -21.76 31.66
C GLU A 16 -23.82 -21.09 33.04
N ARG A 17 -23.06 -21.65 33.97
CA ARG A 17 -22.87 -21.04 35.30
C ARG A 17 -22.18 -19.69 35.19
N ALA A 18 -21.12 -19.58 34.40
CA ALA A 18 -20.36 -18.34 34.27
C ALA A 18 -21.23 -17.20 33.70
N ILE A 19 -21.97 -17.45 32.62
CA ILE A 19 -22.87 -16.47 32.00
C ILE A 19 -24.20 -16.28 32.77
N GLY A 20 -24.57 -17.23 33.62
CA GLY A 20 -25.77 -17.17 34.45
C GLY A 20 -25.58 -16.44 35.79
N THR A 21 -24.35 -16.36 36.29
CA THR A 21 -24.07 -15.85 37.65
C THR A 21 -23.31 -14.52 37.62
N LEU A 22 -21.98 -14.58 37.53
CA LEU A 22 -21.08 -13.44 37.75
C LEU A 22 -20.81 -12.64 36.48
N LEU A 23 -20.70 -13.30 35.32
CA LEU A 23 -20.17 -12.72 34.09
C LEU A 23 -21.23 -12.61 32.98
N LYS A 24 -22.43 -12.13 33.35
CA LYS A 24 -23.61 -12.10 32.47
C LYS A 24 -23.43 -11.29 31.19
N LYS A 25 -22.58 -10.26 31.18
CA LYS A 25 -22.35 -9.39 30.01
C LYS A 25 -21.05 -9.68 29.27
N ASN A 26 -20.30 -10.70 29.70
CA ASN A 26 -18.98 -10.98 29.13
C ASN A 26 -19.13 -11.69 27.78
N MET A 27 -19.03 -10.93 26.67
CA MET A 27 -19.18 -11.47 25.31
C MET A 27 -18.23 -12.62 24.98
N LEU A 28 -17.00 -12.60 25.53
CA LEU A 28 -16.00 -13.64 25.27
C LEU A 28 -16.49 -15.02 25.74
N LEU A 29 -17.08 -15.08 26.94
CA LEU A 29 -17.63 -16.34 27.46
C LEU A 29 -18.81 -16.83 26.63
N TYR A 30 -19.68 -15.93 26.17
CA TYR A 30 -20.77 -16.29 25.27
C TYR A 30 -20.26 -16.84 23.94
N PHE A 31 -19.25 -16.23 23.34
CA PHE A 31 -18.66 -16.72 22.09
C PHE A 31 -17.99 -18.07 22.26
N SER A 32 -17.18 -18.23 23.32
CA SER A 32 -16.56 -19.52 23.62
C SER A 32 -17.59 -20.61 23.90
N PHE A 33 -18.70 -20.28 24.56
CA PHE A 33 -19.78 -21.22 24.80
C PHE A 33 -20.55 -21.59 23.53
N ALA A 34 -20.82 -20.60 22.68
CA ALA A 34 -21.43 -20.82 21.37
C ALA A 34 -20.56 -21.71 20.48
N ASP A 35 -19.27 -21.43 20.38
CA ASP A 35 -18.32 -22.25 19.61
C ASP A 35 -18.18 -23.66 20.21
N TYR A 36 -18.25 -23.79 21.56
CA TYR A 36 -18.27 -25.08 22.23
C TYR A 36 -19.51 -25.91 21.86
N GLU A 37 -20.71 -25.31 21.89
CA GLU A 37 -21.95 -26.00 21.49
C GLU A 37 -22.01 -26.28 19.97
N GLU A 38 -21.42 -25.42 19.14
CA GLU A 38 -21.23 -25.68 17.70
C GLU A 38 -20.34 -26.90 17.47
N SER A 39 -19.23 -27.03 18.20
CA SER A 39 -18.33 -28.20 18.10
C SER A 39 -19.00 -29.53 18.46
N ARG A 40 -20.08 -29.47 19.23
CA ARG A 40 -20.92 -30.61 19.64
C ARG A 40 -22.10 -30.83 18.69
N MET A 41 -22.18 -30.09 17.59
CA MET A 41 -23.26 -30.10 16.61
C MET A 41 -24.63 -29.73 17.20
N LYS A 42 -24.66 -28.97 18.31
CA LYS A 42 -25.89 -28.54 18.99
C LYS A 42 -26.31 -27.14 18.52
N HIS A 43 -26.57 -26.99 17.23
CA HIS A 43 -26.81 -25.68 16.59
C HIS A 43 -27.99 -24.91 17.20
N GLU A 44 -29.08 -25.59 17.57
CA GLU A 44 -30.22 -24.95 18.23
C GLU A 44 -29.83 -24.30 19.57
N LYS A 45 -28.94 -24.95 20.33
CA LYS A 45 -28.42 -24.40 21.58
C LYS A 45 -27.57 -23.15 21.29
N VAL A 46 -26.78 -23.15 20.22
CA VAL A 46 -25.99 -21.97 19.80
C VAL A 46 -26.89 -20.76 19.54
N HIS A 47 -28.00 -20.94 18.82
CA HIS A 47 -29.00 -19.87 18.63
C HIS A 47 -29.52 -19.34 19.97
N SER A 48 -29.83 -20.22 20.92
CA SER A 48 -30.30 -19.81 22.25
C SER A 48 -29.26 -18.98 23.02
N VAL A 49 -27.97 -19.33 22.91
CA VAL A 49 -26.86 -18.61 23.57
C VAL A 49 -26.72 -17.20 22.99
N TYR A 50 -26.70 -17.06 21.66
CA TYR A 50 -26.64 -15.73 21.02
C TYR A 50 -27.88 -14.88 21.32
N ASN A 51 -29.08 -15.44 21.20
CA ASN A 51 -30.31 -14.72 21.47
C ASN A 51 -30.41 -14.28 22.94
N ARG A 52 -29.92 -15.11 23.88
CA ARG A 52 -29.84 -14.73 25.31
C ARG A 52 -28.94 -13.52 25.55
N LEU A 53 -27.82 -13.42 24.83
CA LEU A 53 -26.96 -12.23 24.91
C LEU A 53 -27.64 -11.01 24.28
N LEU A 54 -28.25 -11.17 23.10
CA LEU A 54 -28.95 -10.08 22.40
C LEU A 54 -30.15 -9.53 23.16
N ALA A 55 -30.77 -10.34 24.03
CA ALA A 55 -31.87 -9.94 24.90
C ALA A 55 -31.46 -8.99 26.04
N MET A 56 -30.15 -8.79 26.28
CA MET A 56 -29.68 -7.79 27.26
C MET A 56 -29.69 -6.41 26.62
N ASP A 57 -30.29 -5.42 27.27
CA ASP A 57 -30.41 -4.05 26.72
C ASP A 57 -29.09 -3.28 26.72
N ASP A 58 -28.32 -3.42 27.79
CA ASP A 58 -26.99 -2.84 28.02
C ASP A 58 -25.89 -3.75 27.47
N ILE A 59 -25.78 -3.82 26.14
CA ILE A 59 -24.59 -4.28 25.42
C ILE A 59 -24.53 -3.56 24.06
N ASP A 60 -23.35 -3.53 23.44
CA ASP A 60 -23.25 -3.29 22.00
C ASP A 60 -23.48 -4.61 21.24
N PRO A 61 -24.65 -4.83 20.63
CA PRO A 61 -24.94 -6.09 19.95
C PRO A 61 -24.17 -6.24 18.63
N THR A 62 -23.44 -5.23 18.17
CA THR A 62 -22.78 -5.24 16.86
C THR A 62 -21.82 -6.41 16.73
N LEU A 63 -20.94 -6.62 17.71
CA LEU A 63 -19.99 -7.73 17.69
C LEU A 63 -20.69 -9.08 17.82
N VAL A 64 -21.77 -9.13 18.61
CA VAL A 64 -22.60 -10.34 18.79
C VAL A 64 -23.24 -10.73 17.46
N TYR A 65 -23.83 -9.80 16.73
CA TYR A 65 -24.40 -10.07 15.41
C TYR A 65 -23.36 -10.48 14.39
N ILE A 66 -22.16 -9.89 14.42
CA ILE A 66 -21.06 -10.29 13.53
C ILE A 66 -20.70 -11.76 13.77
N GLN A 67 -20.51 -12.15 15.03
CA GLN A 67 -20.12 -13.53 15.36
C GLN A 67 -21.27 -14.51 15.11
N TYR A 68 -22.49 -14.13 15.47
CA TYR A 68 -23.68 -14.93 15.21
C TYR A 68 -23.93 -15.15 13.72
N MET A 69 -23.73 -14.13 12.89
CA MET A 69 -23.83 -14.22 11.45
C MET A 69 -22.74 -15.13 10.85
N LYS A 70 -21.50 -15.08 11.38
CA LYS A 70 -20.41 -15.99 10.99
C LYS A 70 -20.76 -17.44 11.31
N PHE A 71 -21.28 -17.72 12.50
CA PHE A 71 -21.80 -19.04 12.89
C PHE A 71 -22.89 -19.51 11.93
N ALA A 72 -23.98 -18.73 11.80
CA ALA A 72 -25.15 -19.13 11.02
C ALA A 72 -24.79 -19.45 9.56
N ARG A 73 -23.86 -18.67 8.97
CA ARG A 73 -23.37 -18.97 7.63
C ARG A 73 -22.49 -20.22 7.59
N ARG A 74 -21.56 -20.39 8.53
CA ARG A 74 -20.61 -21.50 8.56
C ARG A 74 -21.28 -22.85 8.81
N ALA A 75 -22.25 -22.89 9.72
CA ALA A 75 -22.94 -24.12 10.12
C ALA A 75 -24.20 -24.41 9.31
N GLU A 76 -24.92 -23.39 8.83
CA GLU A 76 -26.27 -23.54 8.25
C GLU A 76 -26.43 -22.92 6.86
N GLY A 77 -25.36 -22.32 6.33
CA GLY A 77 -25.30 -21.78 4.98
C GLY A 77 -25.80 -20.34 4.82
N ILE A 78 -25.76 -19.88 3.56
CA ILE A 78 -25.89 -18.45 3.20
C ILE A 78 -27.24 -17.85 3.61
N LYS A 79 -28.33 -18.61 3.46
CA LYS A 79 -29.69 -18.13 3.79
C LYS A 79 -29.85 -17.83 5.29
N SER A 80 -29.29 -18.68 6.15
CA SER A 80 -29.34 -18.46 7.61
C SER A 80 -28.53 -17.21 7.99
N GLY A 81 -27.31 -17.07 7.48
CA GLY A 81 -26.49 -15.86 7.67
C GLY A 81 -27.21 -14.55 7.28
N ARG A 82 -27.90 -14.53 6.13
CA ARG A 82 -28.70 -13.36 5.69
C ARG A 82 -29.89 -13.07 6.61
N THR A 83 -30.45 -14.09 7.24
CA THR A 83 -31.55 -13.93 8.21
C THR A 83 -31.04 -13.26 9.48
N ILE A 84 -29.84 -13.62 9.96
CA ILE A 84 -29.20 -12.94 11.08
C ILE A 84 -28.84 -11.50 10.72
N PHE A 85 -28.32 -11.25 9.51
CA PHE A 85 -28.06 -9.89 9.05
C PHE A 85 -29.33 -9.03 9.00
N LYS A 86 -30.47 -9.60 8.58
CA LYS A 86 -31.77 -8.91 8.63
C LYS A 86 -32.11 -8.49 10.07
N LYS A 87 -32.00 -9.39 11.05
CA LYS A 87 -32.23 -9.08 12.48
C LYS A 87 -31.30 -7.98 12.97
N ALA A 88 -30.02 -8.02 12.60
CA ALA A 88 -29.03 -7.03 13.00
C ALA A 88 -29.37 -5.61 12.49
N ARG A 89 -29.99 -5.51 11.31
CA ARG A 89 -30.42 -4.23 10.72
C ARG A 89 -31.64 -3.63 11.40
N GLU A 90 -32.49 -4.49 11.96
CA GLU A 90 -33.72 -4.11 12.68
C GLU A 90 -33.42 -3.68 14.12
N ASP A 91 -32.32 -4.13 14.72
CA ASP A 91 -31.85 -3.64 16.02
C ASP A 91 -31.20 -2.24 15.89
N MET A 92 -31.77 -1.27 16.60
CA MET A 92 -31.33 0.13 16.59
C MET A 92 -29.96 0.35 17.25
N ARG A 93 -29.53 -0.55 18.14
CA ARG A 93 -28.25 -0.47 18.87
C ARG A 93 -27.06 -0.85 17.99
N THR A 94 -27.32 -1.49 16.85
CA THR A 94 -26.30 -2.00 15.95
C THR A 94 -25.54 -0.88 15.24
N ARG A 95 -24.20 -0.95 15.28
CA ARG A 95 -23.26 -0.03 14.63
C ARG A 95 -22.85 -0.52 13.24
N HIS A 96 -22.12 0.34 12.54
CA HIS A 96 -21.72 0.17 11.14
C HIS A 96 -20.92 -1.11 10.83
N HIS A 97 -20.15 -1.65 11.77
CA HIS A 97 -19.28 -2.82 11.56
C HIS A 97 -20.01 -4.05 11.02
N VAL A 98 -21.29 -4.25 11.36
CA VAL A 98 -22.07 -5.39 10.87
C VAL A 98 -22.24 -5.37 9.36
N TYR A 99 -22.37 -4.18 8.76
CA TYR A 99 -22.53 -4.02 7.31
C TYR A 99 -21.23 -4.36 6.59
N VAL A 100 -20.09 -3.90 7.13
CA VAL A 100 -18.75 -4.26 6.63
C VAL A 100 -18.58 -5.77 6.67
N SER A 101 -18.84 -6.40 7.83
CA SER A 101 -18.69 -7.85 7.96
C SER A 101 -19.63 -8.62 7.03
N ALA A 102 -20.86 -8.16 6.82
CA ALA A 102 -21.83 -8.83 5.95
C ALA A 102 -21.42 -8.73 4.48
N ALA A 103 -20.97 -7.55 4.03
CA ALA A 103 -20.52 -7.34 2.66
C ALA A 103 -19.27 -8.19 2.33
N LEU A 104 -18.27 -8.17 3.22
CA LEU A 104 -17.06 -8.99 3.06
C LEU A 104 -17.38 -10.48 3.11
N MET A 105 -18.36 -10.90 3.91
CA MET A 105 -18.81 -12.28 3.96
C MET A 105 -19.50 -12.73 2.66
N GLU A 106 -20.24 -11.86 1.98
CA GLU A 106 -20.77 -12.18 0.64
C GLU A 106 -19.63 -12.22 -0.40
N TYR A 107 -18.70 -11.28 -0.34
CA TYR A 107 -17.59 -11.20 -1.27
C TYR A 107 -16.61 -12.38 -1.17
N TYR A 108 -16.05 -12.65 0.02
CA TYR A 108 -14.98 -13.65 0.15
C TYR A 108 -15.46 -15.08 -0.09
N CYS A 109 -16.77 -15.29 -0.06
CA CYS A 109 -17.29 -16.48 0.52
C CYS A 109 -18.52 -16.98 -0.25
N SER A 110 -19.40 -16.08 -0.71
CA SER A 110 -20.33 -16.34 -1.81
C SER A 110 -19.74 -15.98 -3.18
N LYS A 111 -18.60 -15.27 -3.21
CA LYS A 111 -17.97 -14.70 -4.42
C LYS A 111 -18.89 -13.73 -5.20
N ASP A 112 -19.88 -13.15 -4.52
CA ASP A 112 -20.87 -12.26 -5.12
C ASP A 112 -20.51 -10.79 -4.89
N LYS A 113 -19.84 -10.19 -5.87
CA LYS A 113 -19.47 -8.76 -5.85
C LYS A 113 -20.69 -7.84 -5.86
N SER A 114 -21.79 -8.23 -6.53
CA SER A 114 -22.98 -7.40 -6.68
C SER A 114 -23.69 -7.24 -5.34
N VAL A 115 -23.86 -8.33 -4.61
CA VAL A 115 -24.49 -8.30 -3.28
C VAL A 115 -23.59 -7.57 -2.29
N ALA A 116 -22.28 -7.82 -2.30
CA ALA A 116 -21.35 -7.09 -1.44
C ALA A 116 -21.40 -5.57 -1.68
N PHE A 117 -21.39 -5.13 -2.95
CA PHE A 117 -21.55 -3.72 -3.32
C PHE A 117 -22.88 -3.13 -2.84
N LYS A 118 -24.00 -3.86 -3.03
CA LYS A 118 -25.32 -3.43 -2.55
C LYS A 118 -25.38 -3.28 -1.03
N ILE A 119 -24.72 -4.16 -0.28
CA ILE A 119 -24.65 -4.06 1.19
C ILE A 119 -23.83 -2.83 1.60
N PHE A 120 -22.71 -2.57 0.94
CA PHE A 120 -21.91 -1.38 1.21
C PHE A 120 -22.66 -0.07 0.88
N GLU A 121 -23.32 0.01 -0.26
CA GLU A 121 -24.17 1.16 -0.62
C GLU A 121 -25.33 1.35 0.36
N LEU A 122 -25.94 0.26 0.81
CA LEU A 122 -27.00 0.31 1.81
C LEU A 122 -26.50 0.85 3.16
N GLY A 123 -25.33 0.39 3.61
CA GLY A 123 -24.73 0.90 4.84
C GLY A 123 -24.23 2.33 4.71
N LEU A 124 -23.74 2.74 3.52
CA LEU A 124 -23.28 4.11 3.27
C LEU A 124 -24.41 5.13 3.41
N LYS A 125 -25.65 4.77 3.05
CA LYS A 125 -26.83 5.62 3.28
C LYS A 125 -27.13 5.86 4.76
N LYS A 126 -26.74 4.94 5.65
CA LYS A 126 -27.04 5.01 7.09
C LYS A 126 -25.84 5.52 7.92
N TYR A 127 -24.62 5.18 7.52
CA TYR A 127 -23.38 5.44 8.27
C TYR A 127 -22.35 6.22 7.43
N GLY A 128 -22.82 7.05 6.50
CA GLY A 128 -21.98 7.90 5.64
C GLY A 128 -21.31 9.08 6.37
N ASP A 129 -21.56 9.22 7.67
CA ASP A 129 -20.94 10.17 8.59
C ASP A 129 -19.83 9.53 9.45
N ILE A 130 -19.61 8.21 9.31
CA ILE A 130 -18.63 7.44 10.07
C ILE A 130 -17.37 7.17 9.21
N PRO A 131 -16.22 7.79 9.51
CA PRO A 131 -14.98 7.60 8.75
C PRO A 131 -14.56 6.14 8.63
N GLU A 132 -14.64 5.38 9.72
CA GLU A 132 -14.21 3.98 9.78
C GLU A 132 -15.00 3.09 8.81
N TYR A 133 -16.29 3.37 8.66
CA TYR A 133 -17.14 2.65 7.71
C TYR A 133 -16.74 2.95 6.26
N ILE A 134 -16.54 4.23 5.95
CA ILE A 134 -16.14 4.67 4.62
C ILE A 134 -14.76 4.11 4.25
N LEU A 135 -13.80 4.15 5.17
CA LEU A 135 -12.46 3.59 4.98
C LEU A 135 -12.54 2.09 4.67
N ALA A 136 -13.35 1.33 5.40
CA ALA A 136 -13.55 -0.09 5.11
C ALA A 136 -14.18 -0.34 3.72
N TYR A 137 -15.06 0.56 3.27
CA TYR A 137 -15.65 0.47 1.93
C TYR A 137 -14.65 0.84 0.83
N ILE A 138 -13.85 1.89 1.03
CA ILE A 138 -12.75 2.28 0.13
C ILE A 138 -11.74 1.14 0.02
N ASP A 139 -11.35 0.55 1.15
CA ASP A 139 -10.43 -0.59 1.17
C ASP A 139 -11.01 -1.74 0.35
N TYR A 140 -12.29 -2.08 0.52
CA TYR A 140 -12.94 -3.10 -0.31
C TYR A 140 -12.86 -2.80 -1.82
N LEU A 141 -13.21 -1.58 -2.25
CA LEU A 141 -13.16 -1.23 -3.68
C LEU A 141 -11.73 -1.20 -4.23
N SER A 142 -10.76 -0.75 -3.42
CA SER A 142 -9.35 -0.72 -3.79
C SER A 142 -8.82 -2.14 -4.05
N HIS A 143 -9.21 -3.12 -3.22
CA HIS A 143 -8.84 -4.54 -3.44
C HIS A 143 -9.51 -5.17 -4.67
N LEU A 144 -10.57 -4.56 -5.22
CA LEU A 144 -11.17 -5.01 -6.48
C LEU A 144 -10.46 -4.46 -7.71
N ASN A 145 -9.49 -3.57 -7.54
CA ASN A 145 -8.82 -2.84 -8.62
C ASN A 145 -9.82 -2.07 -9.51
N GLU A 146 -10.86 -1.54 -8.88
CA GLU A 146 -11.94 -0.77 -9.50
C GLU A 146 -11.65 0.73 -9.33
N ASP A 147 -10.60 1.21 -9.98
CA ASP A 147 -10.04 2.56 -9.77
C ASP A 147 -11.04 3.68 -10.01
N ASN A 148 -11.80 3.58 -11.10
CA ASN A 148 -12.82 4.57 -11.42
C ASN A 148 -13.91 4.63 -10.33
N ASN A 149 -14.38 3.47 -9.87
CA ASN A 149 -15.40 3.40 -8.83
C ASN A 149 -14.87 3.88 -7.47
N THR A 150 -13.61 3.58 -7.16
CA THR A 150 -12.95 4.04 -5.94
C THR A 150 -12.81 5.57 -5.93
N ARG A 151 -12.38 6.16 -7.05
CA ARG A 151 -12.32 7.63 -7.23
C ARG A 151 -13.69 8.28 -7.11
N VAL A 152 -14.71 7.70 -7.75
CA VAL A 152 -16.11 8.18 -7.62
C VAL A 152 -16.58 8.12 -6.17
N LEU A 153 -16.22 7.07 -5.41
CA LEU A 153 -16.57 6.96 -4.00
C LEU A 153 -15.89 8.06 -3.16
N PHE A 154 -14.59 8.30 -3.36
CA PHE A 154 -13.87 9.40 -2.69
C PHE A 154 -14.56 10.74 -2.93
N GLU A 155 -14.84 11.07 -4.19
CA GLU A 155 -15.49 12.33 -4.55
C GLU A 155 -16.89 12.45 -3.95
N ARG A 156 -17.68 11.37 -3.99
CA ARG A 156 -19.03 11.35 -3.43
C ARG A 156 -19.02 11.58 -1.92
N VAL A 157 -18.14 10.91 -1.18
CA VAL A 157 -18.04 11.08 0.27
C VAL A 157 -17.62 12.51 0.63
N LEU A 158 -16.57 13.02 -0.03
CA LEU A 158 -15.99 14.33 0.30
C LEU A 158 -16.86 15.52 -0.15
N THR A 159 -17.80 15.31 -1.09
CA THR A 159 -18.68 16.37 -1.63
C THR A 159 -20.11 16.30 -1.09
N SER A 160 -20.59 15.11 -0.71
CA SER A 160 -22.00 14.92 -0.28
C SER A 160 -22.38 15.65 1.00
N GLY A 161 -21.41 16.09 1.81
CA GLY A 161 -21.65 16.76 3.09
C GLY A 161 -22.18 15.83 4.19
N SER A 162 -22.25 14.51 3.96
CA SER A 162 -22.64 13.55 5.02
C SER A 162 -21.56 13.39 6.08
N LEU A 163 -20.30 13.64 5.72
CA LEU A 163 -19.15 13.56 6.61
C LEU A 163 -18.69 14.96 7.00
N SER A 164 -18.57 15.23 8.31
CA SER A 164 -18.01 16.49 8.78
C SER A 164 -16.56 16.66 8.29
N PRO A 165 -16.16 17.85 7.79
CA PRO A 165 -14.79 18.12 7.39
C PRO A 165 -13.76 17.70 8.45
N ASP A 166 -14.01 17.97 9.73
CA ASP A 166 -13.09 17.63 10.83
C ASP A 166 -12.76 16.13 10.94
N LYS A 167 -13.70 15.27 10.52
CA LYS A 167 -13.55 13.81 10.56
C LYS A 167 -13.06 13.24 9.23
N SER A 168 -12.92 14.07 8.20
CA SER A 168 -12.56 13.64 6.85
C SER A 168 -11.05 13.53 6.61
N GLY A 169 -10.21 13.94 7.57
CA GLY A 169 -8.75 13.99 7.41
C GLY A 169 -8.14 12.65 6.98
N GLU A 170 -8.62 11.53 7.53
CA GLU A 170 -8.18 10.19 7.13
C GLU A 170 -8.64 9.78 5.74
N ILE A 171 -9.82 10.23 5.31
CA ILE A 171 -10.32 9.99 3.95
C ILE A 171 -9.42 10.71 2.95
N TRP A 172 -9.04 11.97 3.23
CA TRP A 172 -8.11 12.71 2.40
C TRP A 172 -6.72 12.07 2.36
N ALA A 173 -6.21 11.58 3.48
CA ALA A 173 -4.94 10.87 3.53
C ALA A 173 -4.98 9.59 2.66
N ARG A 174 -6.05 8.80 2.75
CA ARG A 174 -6.25 7.63 1.88
C ARG A 174 -6.46 8.01 0.41
N PHE A 175 -7.10 9.14 0.12
CA PHE A 175 -7.28 9.60 -1.27
C PHE A 175 -5.95 9.98 -1.92
N LEU A 176 -5.06 10.66 -1.17
CA LEU A 176 -3.71 10.96 -1.65
C LEU A 176 -2.88 9.70 -1.87
N ALA A 177 -2.92 8.75 -0.94
CA ALA A 177 -2.23 7.46 -1.11
C ALA A 177 -2.74 6.71 -2.35
N PHE A 178 -4.05 6.74 -2.60
CA PHE A 178 -4.67 6.17 -3.78
C PHE A 178 -4.19 6.84 -5.08
N GLU A 179 -4.27 8.16 -5.19
CA GLU A 179 -3.78 8.89 -6.38
C GLU A 179 -2.27 8.74 -6.57
N SER A 180 -1.49 8.60 -5.50
CA SER A 180 -0.05 8.35 -5.59
C SER A 180 0.27 6.98 -6.18
N ASN A 181 -0.60 5.99 -6.02
CA ASN A 181 -0.36 4.62 -6.50
C ASN A 181 -0.79 4.41 -7.95
N ILE A 182 -1.91 5.04 -8.36
CA ILE A 182 -2.54 4.77 -9.67
C ILE A 182 -2.69 6.00 -10.57
N GLY A 183 -2.54 7.21 -10.01
CA GLY A 183 -2.79 8.47 -10.69
C GLY A 183 -1.55 9.06 -11.33
N ASP A 184 -1.64 10.33 -11.71
CA ASP A 184 -0.53 11.12 -12.21
C ASP A 184 -0.21 12.28 -11.26
N LEU A 185 0.93 12.95 -11.45
CA LEU A 185 1.31 14.07 -10.60
C LEU A 185 0.25 15.18 -10.61
N ALA A 186 -0.44 15.38 -11.72
CA ALA A 186 -1.49 16.39 -11.83
C ALA A 186 -2.72 16.07 -10.96
N SER A 187 -3.14 14.80 -10.86
CA SER A 187 -4.24 14.36 -10.01
C SER A 187 -3.88 14.51 -8.53
N ILE A 188 -2.66 14.11 -8.14
CA ILE A 188 -2.14 14.28 -6.77
C ILE A 188 -2.19 15.76 -6.37
N LEU A 189 -1.61 16.65 -7.19
CA LEU A 189 -1.59 18.09 -6.92
C LEU A 189 -3.00 18.70 -6.82
N LYS A 190 -3.99 18.17 -7.55
CA LYS A 190 -5.40 18.60 -7.44
C LYS A 190 -6.00 18.20 -6.10
N VAL A 191 -5.76 16.96 -5.65
CA VAL A 191 -6.24 16.47 -4.35
C VAL A 191 -5.54 17.21 -3.21
N GLU A 192 -4.22 17.44 -3.28
CA GLU A 192 -3.47 18.20 -2.28
C GLU A 192 -4.02 19.62 -2.10
N ARG A 193 -4.26 20.34 -3.22
CA ARG A 193 -4.85 21.68 -3.17
C ARG A 193 -6.24 21.68 -2.52
N ARG A 194 -7.08 20.68 -2.83
CA ARG A 194 -8.42 20.57 -2.23
C ARG A 194 -8.35 20.21 -0.74
N ARG A 195 -7.47 19.28 -0.35
CA ARG A 195 -7.21 18.92 1.05
C ARG A 195 -6.74 20.14 1.84
N PHE A 196 -5.81 20.92 1.28
CA PHE A 196 -5.33 22.14 1.91
C PHE A 196 -6.45 23.17 2.11
N THR A 197 -7.28 23.41 1.10
CA THR A 197 -8.43 24.33 1.23
C THR A 197 -9.44 23.86 2.26
N ALA A 198 -9.68 22.55 2.37
CA ALA A 198 -10.63 21.99 3.33
C ALA A 198 -10.16 22.14 4.80
N PHE A 199 -8.85 22.19 5.05
CA PHE A 199 -8.24 22.30 6.39
C PHE A 199 -7.30 23.50 6.50
N ARG A 200 -7.63 24.61 5.84
CA ARG A 200 -6.74 25.77 5.71
C ARG A 200 -6.22 26.26 7.07
N GLU A 201 -7.10 26.39 8.06
CA GLU A 201 -6.75 26.87 9.40
C GLU A 201 -5.76 25.95 10.14
N GLU A 202 -5.80 24.64 9.90
CA GLU A 202 -4.91 23.68 10.56
C GLU A 202 -3.56 23.55 9.85
N TYR A 203 -3.56 23.73 8.53
CA TYR A 203 -2.46 23.42 7.63
C TYR A 203 -1.65 24.62 7.16
N GLU A 204 -2.11 25.85 7.38
CA GLU A 204 -1.35 27.06 7.10
C GLU A 204 0.00 27.04 7.85
N GLY A 205 1.11 27.15 7.10
CA GLY A 205 2.47 27.06 7.64
C GLY A 205 3.01 25.64 7.86
N LYS A 206 2.25 24.59 7.50
CA LYS A 206 2.66 23.16 7.60
C LYS A 206 2.70 22.47 6.24
N GLU A 207 2.83 23.21 5.16
CA GLU A 207 2.80 22.70 3.78
C GLU A 207 3.93 21.68 3.54
N THR A 208 5.13 21.98 4.04
CA THR A 208 6.30 21.07 3.93
C THR A 208 6.11 19.80 4.74
N ALA A 209 5.42 19.87 5.88
CA ALA A 209 5.09 18.68 6.66
C ALA A 209 4.06 17.81 5.93
N LEU A 210 3.05 18.39 5.28
CA LEU A 210 2.09 17.63 4.46
C LEU A 210 2.73 16.99 3.24
N LEU A 211 3.76 17.63 2.67
CA LEU A 211 4.52 17.09 1.55
C LEU A 211 5.19 15.75 1.88
N VAL A 212 5.50 15.49 3.15
CA VAL A 212 6.03 14.20 3.62
C VAL A 212 5.04 13.06 3.32
N ASP A 213 3.73 13.30 3.46
CA ASP A 213 2.70 12.28 3.18
C ASP A 213 2.69 11.81 1.71
N ARG A 214 3.17 12.65 0.78
CA ARG A 214 3.25 12.31 -0.65
C ARG A 214 4.35 11.28 -0.96
N TYR A 215 5.42 11.30 -0.18
CA TYR A 215 6.61 10.47 -0.44
C TYR A 215 6.82 9.35 0.57
N LYS A 216 6.11 9.38 1.71
CA LYS A 216 6.22 8.32 2.70
C LYS A 216 5.72 6.99 2.14
N PHE A 217 6.36 5.91 2.55
CA PHE A 217 5.90 4.57 2.25
C PHE A 217 6.14 3.68 3.46
N MET A 218 5.08 3.08 3.99
CA MET A 218 5.12 2.33 5.24
C MET A 218 5.78 3.15 6.36
N ASP A 219 6.92 2.70 6.89
CA ASP A 219 7.74 3.34 7.93
C ASP A 219 8.90 4.16 7.37
N LEU A 220 9.03 4.29 6.05
CA LEU A 220 10.06 5.08 5.38
C LEU A 220 9.60 6.53 5.18
N TYR A 221 10.46 7.46 5.60
CA TYR A 221 10.23 8.89 5.45
C TYR A 221 11.41 9.56 4.73
N PRO A 222 11.16 10.61 3.92
CA PRO A 222 12.20 11.35 3.21
C PRO A 222 13.06 12.24 4.13
N CYS A 223 12.78 12.29 5.43
CA CYS A 223 13.49 13.11 6.41
C CYS A 223 13.77 12.31 7.68
N SER A 224 14.80 12.71 8.43
CA SER A 224 15.11 12.15 9.75
C SER A 224 14.02 12.48 10.77
N SER A 225 13.95 11.70 11.86
CA SER A 225 12.96 11.94 12.93
C SER A 225 13.10 13.33 13.59
N SER A 226 14.32 13.87 13.67
CA SER A 226 14.58 15.23 14.17
C SER A 226 14.03 16.30 13.23
N GLU A 227 14.23 16.14 11.92
CA GLU A 227 13.69 17.08 10.91
C GLU A 227 12.16 17.03 10.87
N LEU A 228 11.57 15.83 10.90
CA LEU A 228 10.12 15.68 10.96
C LEU A 228 9.51 16.36 12.19
N LYS A 229 10.17 16.25 13.35
CA LYS A 229 9.74 16.92 14.58
C LYS A 229 9.82 18.44 14.43
N ALA A 230 10.89 18.97 13.83
CA ALA A 230 11.05 20.41 13.59
C ALA A 230 10.04 20.96 12.58
N LEU A 231 9.69 20.17 11.56
CA LEU A 231 8.64 20.48 10.58
C LEU A 231 7.23 20.43 11.18
N GLY A 232 7.06 19.91 12.41
CA GLY A 232 5.75 19.72 13.02
C GLY A 232 4.93 18.61 12.36
N TYR A 233 5.60 17.63 11.72
CA TYR A 233 4.94 16.51 11.06
C TYR A 233 4.23 15.62 12.09
N LYS A 234 2.95 15.34 11.83
CA LYS A 234 2.11 14.44 12.62
C LYS A 234 1.65 13.28 11.75
N ASP A 235 2.17 12.09 12.02
CA ASP A 235 1.73 10.90 11.32
C ASP A 235 0.40 10.41 11.91
N VAL A 236 -0.71 10.68 11.20
CA VAL A 236 -2.07 10.22 11.57
C VAL A 236 -2.15 8.69 11.77
N SER A 237 -1.38 7.93 10.98
CA SER A 237 -1.34 6.45 11.03
C SER A 237 -0.66 5.96 12.31
N ARG A 238 0.43 6.63 12.71
CA ARG A 238 1.19 6.30 13.94
C ARG A 238 0.53 6.86 15.20
N ALA A 239 -0.14 8.01 15.13
CA ALA A 239 -0.82 8.62 16.26
C ALA A 239 -1.96 7.74 16.81
N LYS A 240 -2.72 7.07 15.94
CA LYS A 240 -3.72 6.06 16.36
C LYS A 240 -3.09 4.84 17.02
N LEU A 241 -1.97 4.35 16.48
CA LEU A 241 -1.25 3.21 17.05
C LEU A 241 -0.68 3.55 18.43
N ALA A 242 -0.12 4.75 18.60
CA ALA A 242 0.40 5.24 19.86
C ALA A 242 -0.70 5.48 20.90
N ALA A 243 -1.87 5.97 20.50
CA ALA A 243 -3.03 6.16 21.40
C ALA A 243 -3.67 4.84 21.87
N LEU A 244 -3.41 3.72 21.19
CA LEU A 244 -3.86 2.38 21.57
C LEU A 244 -2.90 1.67 22.53
N ILE A 245 -1.72 2.23 22.77
CA ILE A 245 -0.74 1.69 23.72
C ILE A 245 -0.89 2.50 25.03
N PRO A 246 -1.28 1.88 26.15
CA PRO A 246 -1.19 2.55 27.44
C PRO A 246 0.26 2.99 27.69
N GLU A 247 0.46 4.26 28.02
CA GLU A 247 1.75 4.82 28.46
C GLU A 247 2.15 4.17 29.80
N THR A 248 2.63 2.93 29.77
CA THR A 248 3.14 2.23 30.94
C THR A 248 4.33 1.35 30.57
N VAL A 249 5.47 1.99 30.23
CA VAL A 249 6.79 1.52 30.69
C VAL A 249 7.69 2.75 30.81
N VAL A 250 7.73 3.35 32.00
CA VAL A 250 8.91 4.13 32.42
C VAL A 250 10.03 3.11 32.56
N THR A 251 10.96 3.11 31.61
CA THR A 251 12.23 2.39 31.77
C THR A 251 13.07 3.17 32.79
N PRO A 252 13.42 2.61 33.96
CA PRO A 252 14.35 3.27 34.84
C PRO A 252 15.73 3.26 34.18
N SER A 253 16.29 4.46 33.95
CA SER A 253 17.70 4.62 33.61
C SER A 253 18.54 4.01 34.72
N ALA A 254 19.33 2.99 34.38
CA ALA A 254 20.30 2.41 35.28
C ALA A 254 21.42 3.43 35.56
N PRO A 255 21.88 3.57 36.82
CA PRO A 255 22.97 4.48 37.16
C PRO A 255 24.32 3.92 36.68
N ALA A 256 25.09 4.76 35.99
CA ALA A 256 26.48 4.50 35.65
C ALA A 256 27.34 4.45 36.92
N GLN A 257 27.78 3.26 37.31
CA GLN A 257 28.90 3.11 38.25
C GLN A 257 30.20 3.15 37.45
N LYS A 258 31.07 4.10 37.82
CA LYS A 258 32.47 4.18 37.36
C LYS A 258 33.23 3.02 38.00
N ASP A 259 33.65 2.04 37.19
CA ASP A 259 34.61 1.03 37.63
C ASP A 259 36.04 1.41 37.24
N GLU A 260 36.93 1.20 38.20
CA GLU A 260 38.37 1.43 38.17
C GLU A 260 39.05 0.86 36.92
N ALA A 261 39.87 1.70 36.29
CA ALA A 261 40.92 1.27 35.39
C ALA A 261 42.22 1.13 36.20
N ASP A 262 42.60 -0.10 36.57
CA ASP A 262 43.99 -0.56 36.42
C ASP A 262 44.16 -2.02 36.86
N ARG A 263 44.23 -2.90 35.86
CA ARG A 263 45.00 -4.17 35.83
C ARG A 263 44.56 -4.99 34.62
N LYS A 264 45.14 -4.70 33.46
CA LYS A 264 45.22 -5.69 32.37
C LYS A 264 46.67 -5.78 31.89
N PRO A 265 47.21 -6.99 31.69
CA PRO A 265 48.57 -7.17 31.22
C PRO A 265 48.75 -6.60 29.81
N GLU A 266 49.89 -5.97 29.58
CA GLU A 266 50.25 -5.33 28.32
C GLU A 266 50.61 -6.40 27.28
N TYR A 267 49.70 -6.65 26.35
CA TYR A 267 49.98 -7.48 25.17
C TYR A 267 50.77 -6.68 24.14
N PRO A 268 51.68 -7.31 23.37
CA PRO A 268 52.36 -6.66 22.24
C PRO A 268 51.32 -6.05 21.30
N LYS A 269 51.39 -4.73 21.08
CA LYS A 269 50.52 -4.00 20.17
C LYS A 269 51.26 -3.73 18.85
N PRO A 270 50.61 -3.87 17.69
CA PRO A 270 51.19 -3.49 16.41
C PRO A 270 51.44 -1.97 16.36
N ASP A 271 52.52 -1.55 15.70
CA ASP A 271 52.86 -0.14 15.51
C ASP A 271 51.83 0.53 14.61
N THR A 272 50.95 1.34 15.21
CA THR A 272 49.86 2.04 14.51
C THR A 272 50.34 3.19 13.63
N ASN A 273 51.62 3.58 13.72
CA ASN A 273 52.17 4.63 12.86
C ASN A 273 52.36 4.17 11.40
N GLN A 274 52.32 2.86 11.15
CA GLN A 274 52.45 2.27 9.81
C GLN A 274 51.10 1.84 9.22
N MET A 275 49.98 2.08 9.91
CA MET A 275 48.65 1.74 9.42
C MET A 275 48.05 2.87 8.59
N ILE A 276 47.72 2.57 7.33
CA ILE A 276 46.84 3.42 6.52
C ILE A 276 45.40 3.34 7.06
N PRO A 277 44.71 4.48 7.30
CA PRO A 277 43.35 4.46 7.83
C PRO A 277 42.37 3.74 6.90
N PHE A 278 41.85 2.60 7.35
CA PHE A 278 40.75 1.92 6.70
C PHE A 278 39.47 2.73 6.89
N GLN A 279 39.10 3.53 5.88
CA GLN A 279 37.81 4.22 5.81
C GLN A 279 36.93 3.55 4.74
N PRO A 280 36.21 2.45 5.08
CA PRO A 280 35.20 1.91 4.21
C PRO A 280 34.08 2.95 4.08
N ARG A 281 34.01 3.62 2.93
CA ARG A 281 32.93 4.56 2.61
C ARG A 281 31.90 3.84 1.76
N HIS A 282 30.71 3.64 2.32
CA HIS A 282 29.60 2.94 1.67
C HIS A 282 29.08 3.66 0.40
N LEU A 283 29.38 4.95 0.26
CA LEU A 283 29.18 5.77 -0.95
C LEU A 283 30.46 6.57 -1.21
N ALA A 284 31.20 6.24 -2.26
CA ALA A 284 32.37 7.00 -2.69
C ALA A 284 31.91 8.19 -3.56
N PRO A 285 32.28 9.44 -3.22
CA PRO A 285 32.07 10.60 -4.07
C PRO A 285 32.63 10.39 -5.50
N PRO A 286 32.02 10.99 -6.54
CA PRO A 286 32.54 10.93 -7.90
C PRO A 286 34.02 11.36 -7.96
N GLY A 287 34.89 10.51 -8.50
CA GLY A 287 36.34 10.75 -8.60
C GLY A 287 37.21 9.92 -7.66
N LEU A 288 36.60 9.10 -6.80
CA LEU A 288 37.30 8.13 -5.94
C LEU A 288 37.10 6.71 -6.47
N HIS A 289 38.17 5.89 -6.47
CA HIS A 289 38.13 4.52 -6.99
C HIS A 289 38.12 3.51 -5.83
N PRO A 290 36.96 2.89 -5.51
CA PRO A 290 36.90 1.86 -4.50
C PRO A 290 37.53 0.57 -5.02
N VAL A 291 38.47 -0.01 -4.26
CA VAL A 291 38.99 -1.39 -4.47
C VAL A 291 38.86 -2.18 -3.17
N PRO A 292 38.87 -3.53 -3.22
CA PRO A 292 39.01 -4.34 -2.01
C PRO A 292 40.25 -3.90 -1.22
N GLY A 293 40.05 -3.32 -0.03
CA GLY A 293 41.11 -2.73 0.79
C GLY A 293 40.98 -1.22 1.05
N GLY A 294 40.10 -0.49 0.34
CA GLY A 294 39.80 0.91 0.65
C GLY A 294 39.53 1.78 -0.57
N VAL A 295 39.59 3.09 -0.36
CA VAL A 295 39.45 4.09 -1.42
C VAL A 295 40.84 4.61 -1.78
N PHE A 296 41.27 4.39 -3.01
CA PHE A 296 42.58 4.83 -3.48
C PHE A 296 42.43 6.03 -4.41
N PRO A 297 43.35 7.01 -4.35
CA PRO A 297 43.36 8.11 -5.29
C PRO A 297 43.62 7.56 -6.70
N VAL A 298 42.80 7.99 -7.65
CA VAL A 298 42.99 7.66 -9.07
C VAL A 298 44.34 8.24 -9.51
N PRO A 299 45.16 7.51 -10.30
CA PRO A 299 46.43 8.03 -10.80
C PRO A 299 46.24 9.41 -11.47
N PRO A 300 47.15 10.39 -11.27
CA PRO A 300 46.97 11.76 -11.77
C PRO A 300 46.66 11.85 -13.27
N ALA A 301 47.28 10.99 -14.10
CA ALA A 301 47.02 10.91 -15.53
C ALA A 301 45.57 10.51 -15.85
N ALA A 302 45.00 9.55 -15.10
CA ALA A 302 43.62 9.13 -15.26
C ALA A 302 42.63 10.19 -14.76
N VAL A 303 42.98 10.98 -13.74
CA VAL A 303 42.16 12.12 -13.29
C VAL A 303 42.02 13.18 -14.39
N ILE A 304 43.11 13.46 -15.13
CA ILE A 304 43.07 14.40 -16.26
C ILE A 304 42.10 13.89 -17.33
N LEU A 305 42.22 12.60 -17.70
CA LEU A 305 41.33 11.98 -18.68
C LEU A 305 39.85 12.02 -18.22
N MET A 306 39.57 11.66 -16.96
CA MET A 306 38.22 11.71 -16.40
C MET A 306 37.61 13.11 -16.40
N LYS A 307 38.41 14.18 -16.26
CA LYS A 307 37.94 15.57 -16.37
C LYS A 307 37.60 15.99 -17.80
N LEU A 308 38.20 15.33 -18.80
CA LEU A 308 37.96 15.60 -20.22
C LEU A 308 36.76 14.81 -20.77
N LEU A 309 36.42 13.69 -20.14
CA LEU A 309 35.30 12.85 -20.54
C LEU A 309 33.95 13.44 -20.07
N PRO A 310 32.87 13.27 -20.84
CA PRO A 310 31.52 13.61 -20.39
C PRO A 310 31.10 12.75 -19.18
N PRO A 311 30.11 13.19 -18.38
CA PRO A 311 29.61 12.41 -17.27
C PRO A 311 29.24 10.98 -17.70
N PRO A 312 29.53 9.95 -16.89
CA PRO A 312 29.26 8.55 -17.26
C PRO A 312 27.81 8.27 -17.65
N THR A 313 26.85 9.03 -17.09
CA THR A 313 25.42 8.96 -17.41
C THR A 313 25.08 9.34 -18.85
N CYS A 314 26.00 9.97 -19.58
CA CYS A 314 25.82 10.35 -20.98
C CYS A 314 26.15 9.21 -21.96
N PHE A 315 26.76 8.11 -21.51
CA PHE A 315 27.08 6.98 -22.37
C PHE A 315 25.89 6.01 -22.46
N THR A 316 25.31 5.90 -23.66
CA THR A 316 24.19 5.01 -23.98
C THR A 316 24.58 3.85 -24.90
N GLY A 317 25.88 3.69 -25.16
CA GLY A 317 26.41 2.66 -26.05
C GLY A 317 26.53 1.27 -25.40
N PRO A 318 26.83 0.22 -26.20
CA PRO A 318 27.14 -1.09 -25.66
C PRO A 318 28.39 -1.03 -24.77
N PHE A 319 28.33 -1.68 -23.61
CA PHE A 319 29.48 -1.77 -22.72
C PHE A 319 30.54 -2.71 -23.32
N VAL A 320 31.78 -2.24 -23.39
CA VAL A 320 32.92 -3.06 -23.80
C VAL A 320 33.21 -4.08 -22.70
N GLN A 321 33.58 -5.31 -23.07
CA GLN A 321 34.07 -6.31 -22.12
C GLN A 321 35.41 -5.83 -21.55
N VAL A 322 35.35 -5.19 -20.39
CA VAL A 322 36.50 -4.51 -19.76
C VAL A 322 37.64 -5.48 -19.51
N ASP A 323 37.35 -6.72 -19.11
CA ASP A 323 38.37 -7.73 -18.84
C ASP A 323 39.14 -8.15 -20.10
N GLU A 324 38.45 -8.36 -21.23
CA GLU A 324 39.09 -8.69 -22.51
C GLU A 324 39.91 -7.52 -23.07
N LEU A 325 39.41 -6.29 -22.87
CA LEU A 325 40.12 -5.08 -23.25
C LEU A 325 41.40 -4.89 -22.42
N LEU A 326 41.31 -5.07 -21.10
CA LEU A 326 42.47 -5.00 -20.20
C LEU A 326 43.49 -6.10 -20.51
N GLU A 327 43.03 -7.31 -20.82
CA GLU A 327 43.89 -8.42 -21.25
C GLU A 327 44.58 -8.09 -22.58
N SER A 328 43.90 -7.43 -23.50
CA SER A 328 44.49 -6.93 -24.75
C SER A 328 45.54 -5.84 -24.49
N PHE A 329 45.29 -4.92 -23.55
CA PHE A 329 46.27 -3.91 -23.13
C PHE A 329 47.47 -4.49 -22.39
N ARG A 330 47.34 -5.64 -21.71
CA ARG A 330 48.48 -6.33 -21.09
C ARG A 330 49.37 -7.02 -22.12
N ARG A 331 48.81 -7.44 -23.24
CA ARG A 331 49.53 -8.12 -24.34
C ARG A 331 50.21 -7.14 -25.28
N CYS A 332 49.60 -5.98 -25.52
CA CYS A 332 50.31 -4.84 -26.08
C CYS A 332 51.23 -4.30 -24.99
N GLY A 333 52.53 -4.57 -25.05
CA GLY A 333 53.51 -3.85 -24.21
C GLY A 333 53.96 -2.58 -24.93
N PRO A 334 53.29 -1.43 -24.79
CA PRO A 334 53.84 -0.19 -25.31
C PRO A 334 55.06 0.20 -24.48
N ASP A 335 56.11 0.67 -25.15
CA ASP A 335 57.25 1.32 -24.52
C ASP A 335 56.75 2.56 -23.75
N PRO A 336 56.91 2.64 -22.42
CA PRO A 336 56.37 3.73 -21.61
C PRO A 336 57.09 5.07 -21.83
N ALA A 337 58.28 5.07 -22.46
CA ALA A 337 59.12 6.26 -22.60
C ALA A 337 58.44 7.48 -23.25
N PRO A 338 57.67 7.36 -24.36
CA PRO A 338 57.07 8.53 -25.03
C PRO A 338 55.85 9.08 -24.28
N ALA A 339 55.13 8.24 -23.53
CA ALA A 339 53.89 8.62 -22.85
C ALA A 339 54.16 9.40 -21.56
N VAL A 340 55.24 9.08 -20.85
CA VAL A 340 55.64 9.77 -19.62
C VAL A 340 56.08 11.21 -19.93
N GLU A 341 56.89 11.43 -20.97
CA GLU A 341 57.34 12.77 -21.40
C GLU A 341 56.16 13.68 -21.77
N LEU A 342 55.14 13.16 -22.45
CA LEU A 342 53.98 13.94 -22.89
C LEU A 342 53.06 14.35 -21.71
N ILE A 343 53.05 13.58 -20.63
CA ILE A 343 52.14 13.77 -19.48
C ILE A 343 52.79 14.58 -18.35
N THR A 344 54.08 14.39 -18.08
CA THR A 344 54.79 15.05 -16.96
C THR A 344 55.76 16.15 -17.40
N GLY A 345 56.10 16.23 -18.69
CA GLY A 345 57.04 17.22 -19.23
C GLY A 345 58.51 17.02 -18.82
N ARG A 346 58.89 15.86 -18.25
CA ARG A 346 60.29 15.52 -17.91
C ARG A 346 60.57 14.01 -18.07
N GLN A 347 61.80 13.68 -18.46
CA GLN A 347 62.30 12.30 -18.56
C GLN A 347 62.39 11.58 -17.20
N PRO A 348 62.27 10.24 -17.18
CA PRO A 348 62.32 9.47 -15.95
C PRO A 348 63.77 9.31 -15.48
N GLU A 349 64.12 9.85 -14.31
CA GLU A 349 65.36 9.48 -13.64
C GLU A 349 65.24 8.09 -13.00
N LEU A 350 66.28 7.28 -13.21
CA LEU A 350 66.48 5.95 -12.64
C LEU A 350 66.43 5.97 -11.11
N ALA A 351 65.75 4.97 -10.55
CA ALA A 351 65.57 4.79 -9.12
C ALA A 351 66.90 4.80 -8.34
N SER A 352 66.94 5.56 -7.25
CA SER A 352 67.78 5.28 -6.09
C SER A 352 66.87 5.09 -4.88
N GLU A 353 67.02 3.96 -4.22
CA GLU A 353 66.45 3.66 -2.91
C GLU A 353 66.80 4.79 -1.92
N GLY A 354 65.83 5.20 -1.10
CA GLY A 354 66.05 6.20 -0.05
C GLY A 354 64.75 6.70 0.57
N ASN A 355 64.42 6.14 1.73
CA ASN A 355 63.38 6.67 2.62
C ASN A 355 63.70 8.12 3.04
N GLY A 356 62.78 9.05 2.77
CA GLY A 356 62.79 10.41 3.31
C GLY A 356 61.46 11.12 3.03
N PRO A 357 60.90 11.89 3.99
CA PRO A 357 59.58 12.49 3.84
C PRO A 357 59.69 13.74 2.94
N LEU A 358 58.90 13.78 1.86
CA LEU A 358 58.80 14.97 1.01
C LEU A 358 57.45 15.67 1.20
N ASP A 359 57.61 16.93 1.55
CA ASP A 359 56.66 17.94 2.00
C ASP A 359 55.55 18.21 0.96
N HIS A 360 54.30 18.29 1.43
CA HIS A 360 53.15 18.71 0.61
C HIS A 360 53.04 20.23 0.65
N GLY A 361 53.70 20.90 -0.29
CA GLY A 361 53.62 22.36 -0.40
C GLY A 361 53.93 22.85 -1.81
N ALA A 362 52.95 23.55 -2.39
CA ALA A 362 53.01 24.35 -3.62
C ALA A 362 53.02 23.59 -4.96
N ILE A 363 51.87 23.61 -5.64
CA ILE A 363 51.63 24.49 -6.81
C ILE A 363 50.13 24.37 -7.15
N ILE A 364 49.33 25.27 -6.59
CA ILE A 364 48.04 25.66 -7.15
C ILE A 364 48.33 26.85 -8.06
N GLY A 365 47.92 26.78 -9.32
CA GLY A 365 47.78 27.96 -10.16
C GLY A 365 48.13 27.74 -11.62
N LYS A 366 47.16 27.27 -12.40
CA LYS A 366 46.93 27.71 -13.79
C LYS A 366 45.57 27.19 -14.27
N SER A 367 44.61 28.11 -14.33
CA SER A 367 43.29 27.91 -14.93
C SER A 367 43.45 27.89 -16.46
N LEU A 368 43.12 26.78 -17.11
CA LEU A 368 43.11 26.70 -18.58
C LEU A 368 41.75 27.17 -19.10
N LYS A 369 41.80 28.32 -19.77
CA LYS A 369 40.69 29.06 -20.38
C LYS A 369 40.24 28.34 -21.65
N ARG A 370 38.94 28.05 -21.79
CA ARG A 370 38.34 27.61 -23.06
C ARG A 370 38.37 28.77 -24.06
N PRO A 371 38.72 28.57 -25.35
CA PRO A 371 38.59 29.62 -26.35
C PRO A 371 37.13 29.73 -26.81
N ASN A 372 36.55 30.92 -26.64
CA ASN A 372 35.39 31.36 -27.40
C ASN A 372 35.80 31.55 -28.87
N ALA A 373 34.94 31.10 -29.79
CA ALA A 373 34.89 31.61 -31.15
C ALA A 373 33.50 32.26 -31.30
N ASP A 374 33.51 33.58 -31.42
CA ASP A 374 32.37 34.40 -31.81
C ASP A 374 32.82 35.20 -33.05
N SER A 375 32.01 35.23 -34.09
CA SER A 375 32.10 36.18 -35.20
C SER A 375 30.69 36.33 -35.78
N ASP A 376 30.22 37.57 -35.67
CA ASP A 376 28.89 38.10 -35.94
C ASP A 376 28.61 38.38 -37.44
N GLU A 377 27.34 38.80 -37.65
CA GLU A 377 26.72 39.59 -38.74
C GLU A 377 25.97 38.78 -39.84
N GLU A 378 24.72 39.05 -40.26
CA GLU A 378 23.65 40.01 -39.90
C GLU A 378 22.29 39.55 -40.55
N GLU A 379 21.18 40.06 -39.99
CA GLU A 379 19.76 40.24 -40.44
C GLU A 379 19.07 39.41 -41.57
N GLU A 380 17.84 38.89 -41.31
CA GLU A 380 16.55 39.46 -41.75
C GLU A 380 15.35 38.46 -41.61
N LYS A 381 14.15 39.04 -41.42
CA LYS A 381 12.77 38.53 -41.20
C LYS A 381 12.28 37.35 -42.06
N GLY A 382 11.30 36.60 -41.52
CA GLY A 382 10.16 36.09 -42.31
C GLY A 382 9.56 34.75 -41.88
N ALA A 383 8.23 34.74 -41.75
CA ALA A 383 7.33 33.65 -41.33
C ALA A 383 7.39 32.31 -42.12
N VAL A 384 6.69 31.32 -41.54
CA VAL A 384 5.87 30.23 -42.16
C VAL A 384 6.26 28.79 -41.76
N ALA A 385 5.29 28.04 -41.22
CA ALA A 385 5.28 26.57 -41.01
C ALA A 385 4.69 25.84 -42.24
N PRO A 386 4.43 24.52 -42.21
CA PRO A 386 5.25 23.29 -42.07
C PRO A 386 5.23 22.49 -43.42
N PRO A 387 5.47 21.15 -43.55
CA PRO A 387 4.47 20.13 -43.14
C PRO A 387 5.00 18.73 -42.70
N CYS A 388 4.10 17.98 -42.06
CA CYS A 388 4.13 16.53 -41.88
C CYS A 388 4.04 15.78 -43.22
N THR A 389 4.66 14.60 -43.35
CA THR A 389 4.11 13.48 -44.12
C THR A 389 4.53 12.12 -43.55
N THR A 390 3.61 11.18 -43.76
CA THR A 390 3.47 9.78 -43.37
C THR A 390 4.26 8.78 -44.23
N SER A 391 4.63 7.61 -43.69
CA SER A 391 4.54 6.30 -44.37
C SER A 391 4.71 5.17 -43.34
N THR A 392 3.72 4.32 -43.04
CA THR A 392 3.29 3.06 -43.71
C THR A 392 4.43 2.10 -44.07
N GLY A 393 4.50 0.97 -43.35
CA GLY A 393 5.37 -0.18 -43.68
C GLY A 393 4.81 -1.09 -44.78
N PRO A 394 5.50 -2.20 -45.07
CA PRO A 394 4.79 -3.48 -45.12
C PRO A 394 5.59 -4.69 -44.55
N ALA A 395 4.84 -5.74 -44.23
CA ALA A 395 5.31 -7.06 -43.81
C ALA A 395 5.56 -8.01 -45.01
N SER A 396 6.46 -9.00 -44.87
CA SER A 396 6.36 -10.28 -45.60
C SER A 396 7.11 -11.44 -44.91
N ARG A 397 6.60 -12.65 -45.18
CA ARG A 397 6.81 -13.98 -44.56
C ARG A 397 8.01 -14.78 -45.08
N ARG A 398 8.27 -15.90 -44.36
CA ARG A 398 8.97 -17.21 -44.66
C ARG A 398 10.27 -17.34 -43.84
N GLY A 399 10.64 -18.43 -43.17
CA GLY A 399 10.20 -19.83 -43.11
C GLY A 399 11.44 -20.75 -43.18
N SER A 400 11.54 -21.75 -42.27
CA SER A 400 12.37 -22.99 -42.31
C SER A 400 13.75 -23.01 -41.58
N GLY A 401 13.94 -24.02 -40.69
CA GLY A 401 15.15 -24.35 -39.90
C GLY A 401 16.25 -25.13 -40.66
N PRO A 402 17.20 -25.89 -40.02
CA PRO A 402 17.02 -26.81 -38.86
C PRO A 402 18.12 -26.75 -37.75
N GLY A 403 17.95 -27.57 -36.68
CA GLY A 403 18.84 -27.70 -35.49
C GLY A 403 20.07 -28.63 -35.66
N PRO A 404 20.77 -29.00 -34.55
CA PRO A 404 20.48 -30.31 -33.92
C PRO A 404 20.64 -30.44 -32.37
N ASP A 405 19.87 -31.40 -31.84
CA ASP A 405 20.07 -32.40 -30.77
C ASP A 405 20.90 -32.16 -29.48
N THR A 406 20.25 -32.41 -28.33
CA THR A 406 20.41 -33.67 -27.57
C THR A 406 19.41 -33.77 -26.39
N ARG A 407 18.83 -34.98 -26.23
CA ARG A 407 17.96 -35.48 -25.13
C ARG A 407 18.76 -36.53 -24.33
N PRO A 408 18.37 -36.89 -23.08
CA PRO A 408 17.43 -38.02 -22.83
C PRO A 408 16.43 -37.72 -21.68
N THR A 409 15.14 -38.06 -21.67
CA THR A 409 14.34 -39.31 -21.74
C THR A 409 14.45 -40.27 -20.55
N LEU A 410 13.32 -40.49 -19.85
CA LEU A 410 12.76 -41.74 -19.25
C LEU A 410 11.31 -41.39 -18.77
N GLN A 411 10.21 -41.65 -19.50
CA GLN A 411 9.35 -42.88 -19.54
C GLN A 411 9.13 -43.54 -18.16
N GLY A 412 7.94 -43.85 -17.62
CA GLY A 412 6.50 -43.93 -18.01
C GLY A 412 5.82 -44.87 -16.95
N PRO A 413 4.62 -45.49 -17.15
CA PRO A 413 3.35 -45.03 -17.74
C PRO A 413 2.07 -45.54 -16.97
N LEU A 414 0.90 -45.38 -17.64
CA LEU A 414 -0.40 -46.13 -17.55
C LEU A 414 -1.52 -45.50 -16.69
N SER A 415 -2.80 -45.40 -17.11
CA SER A 415 -3.54 -45.76 -18.35
C SER A 415 -5.03 -45.34 -18.24
N PHE A 416 -5.65 -44.95 -19.38
CA PHE A 416 -7.03 -45.18 -19.92
C PHE A 416 -8.26 -45.29 -18.97
N GLU A 417 -9.50 -44.91 -19.30
CA GLU A 417 -10.24 -44.99 -20.57
C GLU A 417 -11.50 -44.09 -20.52
N GLU A 418 -12.00 -43.71 -21.69
CA GLU A 418 -13.22 -42.95 -21.97
C GLU A 418 -14.22 -43.87 -22.67
N SER A 419 -15.52 -43.77 -22.37
CA SER A 419 -16.56 -44.36 -23.23
C SER A 419 -17.91 -43.65 -23.07
N ALA A 420 -18.44 -43.19 -24.20
CA ALA A 420 -19.80 -42.68 -24.41
C ALA A 420 -20.61 -43.67 -25.27
N SER A 421 -21.95 -43.70 -25.14
CA SER A 421 -22.90 -43.88 -26.27
C SER A 421 -24.39 -43.99 -25.86
N SER A 422 -25.24 -43.24 -26.58
CA SER A 422 -26.66 -43.48 -26.99
C SER A 422 -27.78 -43.61 -25.92
N GLY A 423 -29.01 -43.12 -26.07
CA GLY A 423 -29.75 -42.51 -27.18
C GLY A 423 -31.07 -43.25 -27.45
N HIS A 424 -32.24 -42.61 -27.25
CA HIS A 424 -33.63 -42.89 -27.74
C HIS A 424 -34.66 -42.49 -26.66
N ALA A 425 -35.90 -42.06 -26.88
CA ALA A 425 -36.69 -41.49 -27.97
C ALA A 425 -38.05 -41.11 -27.30
N ALA A 426 -38.74 -40.06 -27.79
CA ALA A 426 -40.10 -39.68 -27.36
C ALA A 426 -41.17 -40.67 -27.90
N PRO A 427 -42.45 -40.61 -27.46
CA PRO A 427 -43.40 -39.72 -28.16
C PRO A 427 -44.55 -39.11 -27.32
N HIS A 428 -45.29 -38.23 -28.02
CA HIS A 428 -46.42 -37.37 -27.70
C HIS A 428 -47.74 -38.02 -27.20
N THR A 429 -48.50 -37.24 -26.41
CA THR A 429 -49.95 -36.91 -26.54
C THR A 429 -50.17 -35.56 -25.80
N GLY A 430 -50.61 -34.43 -26.38
CA GLY A 430 -51.97 -34.10 -26.84
C GLY A 430 -52.94 -33.91 -25.65
N ASN A 431 -53.76 -32.87 -25.44
CA ASN A 431 -54.15 -31.68 -26.21
C ASN A 431 -55.13 -30.82 -25.35
N LEU A 432 -55.43 -29.56 -25.78
CA LEU A 432 -56.51 -28.61 -25.39
C LEU A 432 -56.38 -27.83 -24.04
N ALA A 433 -56.25 -26.49 -24.03
CA ALA A 433 -57.21 -25.39 -24.41
C ALA A 433 -58.33 -25.25 -23.35
N THR A 434 -58.64 -24.09 -22.74
CA THR A 434 -59.01 -22.74 -23.24
C THR A 434 -58.99 -21.75 -22.05
N ALA A 435 -58.55 -20.48 -22.22
CA ALA A 435 -59.37 -19.24 -22.34
C ALA A 435 -60.49 -19.12 -21.27
N GLU A 436 -60.78 -18.03 -20.57
CA GLU A 436 -60.77 -16.57 -20.78
C GLU A 436 -61.41 -16.04 -19.46
N ARG A 437 -61.12 -14.89 -18.83
CA ARG A 437 -61.61 -13.52 -19.13
C ARG A 437 -61.54 -12.71 -17.81
N LYS A 438 -61.04 -11.47 -17.88
CA LYS A 438 -61.50 -10.37 -17.00
C LYS A 438 -62.93 -9.96 -17.42
N PRO A 439 -63.68 -9.26 -16.56
CA PRO A 439 -63.77 -7.82 -16.81
C PRO A 439 -63.88 -6.92 -15.57
N THR A 440 -63.66 -5.65 -15.87
CA THR A 440 -63.78 -4.40 -15.11
C THR A 440 -65.22 -3.96 -14.80
N ASN A 441 -65.43 -3.28 -13.67
CA ASN A 441 -66.34 -2.13 -13.48
C ASN A 441 -66.11 -1.58 -12.04
N GLY A 442 -66.14 -0.29 -11.67
CA GLY A 442 -66.65 0.91 -12.32
C GLY A 442 -67.64 1.63 -11.37
N GLY A 443 -67.30 2.85 -10.89
CA GLY A 443 -68.22 3.78 -10.18
C GLY A 443 -67.54 4.54 -9.02
N ARG A 444 -67.03 5.79 -9.14
CA ARG A 444 -67.63 7.14 -9.30
C ARG A 444 -68.64 7.57 -8.20
N ARG A 445 -68.27 8.56 -7.37
CA ARG A 445 -68.75 9.99 -7.35
C ARG A 445 -68.22 10.74 -6.10
N ARG A 446 -67.52 11.87 -6.30
CA ARG A 446 -67.90 13.30 -6.01
C ARG A 446 -68.17 13.59 -4.52
N GLY A 447 -67.60 14.57 -3.82
CA GLY A 447 -66.88 15.81 -4.15
C GLY A 447 -67.31 16.90 -3.13
N ARG A 448 -66.47 17.92 -2.84
CA ARG A 448 -66.77 19.34 -2.46
C ARG A 448 -65.56 19.92 -1.67
N VAL A 449 -64.70 20.76 -2.28
CA VAL A 449 -64.70 22.24 -2.35
C VAL A 449 -64.27 22.94 -1.03
N THR A 450 -63.20 23.73 -1.18
CA THR A 450 -62.53 24.79 -0.36
C THR A 450 -63.48 25.93 0.13
N PRO A 451 -63.09 27.07 0.79
CA PRO A 451 -61.75 27.67 1.01
C PRO A 451 -61.48 28.49 2.33
N ARG A 452 -60.23 28.99 2.47
CA ARG A 452 -59.72 30.28 3.04
C ARG A 452 -60.22 30.82 4.41
N SER A 453 -59.30 31.22 5.30
CA SER A 453 -58.79 32.62 5.42
C SER A 453 -57.94 32.90 6.68
N ASN A 454 -56.91 33.73 6.46
CA ASN A 454 -56.30 34.82 7.26
C ASN A 454 -56.02 34.70 8.77
N GLY A 455 -54.80 35.09 9.16
CA GLY A 455 -54.43 35.37 10.56
C GLY A 455 -53.00 35.88 10.73
N THR A 456 -52.84 37.18 10.54
CA THR A 456 -51.71 38.13 10.66
C THR A 456 -50.73 37.97 11.85
N PHE A 457 -49.45 38.33 11.56
CA PHE A 457 -48.33 38.82 12.41
C PHE A 457 -48.71 39.69 13.65
N PRO A 458 -47.85 39.85 14.71
CA PRO A 458 -46.54 40.53 14.59
C PRO A 458 -45.38 40.19 15.56
N ASN A 459 -44.16 40.35 15.03
CA ASN A 459 -43.04 41.20 15.48
C ASN A 459 -42.62 41.21 16.97
N ARG A 460 -41.37 40.81 17.26
CA ARG A 460 -40.57 41.37 18.37
C ARG A 460 -39.07 41.34 18.06
N LYS A 461 -38.50 42.54 17.91
CA LYS A 461 -37.08 42.88 18.01
C LYS A 461 -36.67 43.09 19.48
N ARG A 462 -35.35 42.97 19.72
CA ARG A 462 -34.47 43.60 20.75
C ARG A 462 -33.89 42.64 21.80
N PRO A 463 -32.73 43.00 22.40
CA PRO A 463 -31.84 44.13 22.12
C PRO A 463 -30.70 43.79 21.16
#